data_AF-A0A0C2F9M1-F1
#
_entry.id   AF-A0A0C2F9M1-F1
#
_cell.length_a   1.000
_cell.length_b   1.000
_cell.length_c   1.000
_cell.angle_alpha   90.00
_cell.angle_beta   90.00
_cell.angle_gamma   90.00
#
_symmetry.space_group_name_H-M   'P 1'
#
loop_
_entity.id
_entity.type
_entity.pdbx_description
1 polymer ?
#
loop_
_entity_poly.entity_id
_entity_poly.type
_entity_poly.pdbx_seq_one_letter_code
_entity_poly.pdbx_strand_id
1 'polypeptide(L)'
;MLSILDDGCGMDRKEAISVVSFGHSLKRMEPGMIGQYGNGLKSGAMRIAKDFIMFTKKDGLLTCLLLSRTFHEMYALKEVISSF
;
A
#
# COMPACT_ATOMS: atom_id res chain seq x y z
N MET A 1 8.65 -5.68 14.64
CA MET A 1 7.79 -5.58 13.43
C MET A 1 6.34 -5.62 13.91
N LEU A 2 5.54 -4.61 13.58
CA LEU A 2 4.10 -4.66 13.81
C LEU A 2 3.45 -5.33 12.60
N SER A 3 2.62 -6.33 12.83
CA SER A 3 1.99 -7.12 11.77
C SER A 3 0.48 -7.00 11.87
N ILE A 4 -0.15 -6.79 10.71
CA ILE A 4 -1.60 -6.80 10.53
C ILE A 4 -1.88 -7.91 9.52
N LEU A 5 -2.76 -8.83 9.90
CA LEU A 5 -3.17 -9.95 9.06
C LEU A 5 -4.70 -9.96 9.01
N ASP A 6 -5.23 -10.03 7.81
CA ASP A 6 -6.65 -10.24 7.53
C ASP A 6 -6.84 -11.41 6.56
N ASP A 7 -8.05 -11.96 6.55
CA ASP A 7 -8.52 -13.02 5.65
C ASP A 7 -9.48 -12.47 4.59
N GLY A 8 -9.31 -11.20 4.21
CA GLY A 8 -10.14 -10.52 3.23
C GLY A 8 -9.91 -11.00 1.79
N CYS A 9 -10.53 -10.29 0.84
CA CYS A 9 -10.47 -10.64 -0.59
C CYS A 9 -9.10 -10.43 -1.24
N GLY A 10 -8.16 -9.80 -0.52
CA GLY A 10 -6.84 -9.44 -1.05
C GLY A 10 -6.89 -8.41 -2.18
N MET A 11 -5.77 -8.29 -2.88
CA MET A 11 -5.60 -7.38 -4.02
C MET A 11 -4.88 -8.09 -5.16
N ASP A 12 -5.33 -7.85 -6.38
CA ASP A 12 -4.54 -8.15 -7.56
C ASP A 12 -3.38 -7.14 -7.71
N ARG A 13 -2.52 -7.36 -8.70
CA ARG A 13 -1.34 -6.51 -8.93
C ARG A 13 -1.71 -5.05 -9.22
N LYS A 14 -2.80 -4.79 -9.96
CA LYS A 14 -3.22 -3.42 -10.31
C LYS A 14 -3.79 -2.70 -9.10
N GLU A 15 -4.60 -3.41 -8.32
CA GLU A 15 -5.16 -2.91 -7.05
C GLU A 15 -4.03 -2.58 -6.07
N ALA A 16 -3.05 -3.47 -5.91
CA ALA A 16 -1.89 -3.24 -5.05
C ALA A 16 -1.04 -2.04 -5.52
N ILE A 17 -0.79 -1.88 -6.82
CA ILE A 17 -0.08 -0.69 -7.34
C ILE A 17 -0.87 0.58 -7.05
N SER A 18 -2.20 0.55 -7.15
CA SER A 18 -3.02 1.74 -6.86
C SER A 18 -2.89 2.24 -5.41
N VAL A 19 -2.42 1.37 -4.49
CA VAL A 19 -2.14 1.74 -3.09
C VAL A 19 -0.99 2.73 -2.97
N VAL A 20 0.02 2.70 -3.86
CA VAL A 20 1.10 3.71 -3.85
C VAL A 20 0.70 5.02 -4.50
N SER A 21 -0.27 4.99 -5.42
CA SER A 21 -0.83 6.19 -6.04
C SER A 21 -1.56 7.05 -4.99
N PHE A 22 -1.28 8.35 -4.94
CA PHE A 22 -1.99 9.27 -4.05
C PHE A 22 -3.39 9.59 -4.57
N GLY A 23 -4.38 9.62 -3.68
CA GLY A 23 -5.74 10.08 -4.00
C GLY A 23 -6.64 9.13 -4.79
N HIS A 24 -6.19 7.91 -5.09
CA HIS A 24 -7.04 6.90 -5.74
C HIS A 24 -7.79 6.06 -4.69
N SER A 25 -9.13 6.10 -4.70
CA SER A 25 -9.97 5.14 -3.98
C SER A 25 -11.15 4.73 -4.85
N LEU A 26 -11.18 3.46 -5.26
CA LEU A 26 -12.34 2.86 -5.93
C LEU A 26 -13.58 2.82 -5.02
N LYS A 27 -13.37 2.94 -3.70
CA LYS A 27 -14.43 2.88 -2.68
C LYS A 27 -15.19 4.20 -2.51
N ARG A 28 -14.82 5.25 -3.24
CA ARG A 28 -15.42 6.59 -3.11
C ARG A 28 -16.91 6.62 -3.49
N MET A 29 -17.33 5.69 -4.34
CA MET A 29 -18.69 5.61 -4.87
C MET A 29 -19.55 4.55 -4.14
N GLU A 30 -18.97 3.81 -3.19
CA GLU A 30 -19.62 2.68 -2.52
C GLU A 30 -20.12 3.07 -1.12
N PRO A 31 -21.45 3.08 -0.88
CA PRO A 31 -22.02 3.37 0.43
C PRO A 31 -21.53 2.39 1.50
N GLY A 32 -21.20 2.90 2.68
CA GLY A 32 -20.77 2.08 3.83
C GLY A 32 -19.27 1.75 3.87
N MET A 33 -18.49 2.15 2.87
CA MET A 33 -17.04 1.99 2.91
C MET A 33 -16.36 3.13 3.70
N ILE A 34 -15.51 2.79 4.68
CA ILE A 34 -14.75 3.78 5.47
C ILE A 34 -13.66 4.48 4.62
N GLY A 35 -13.02 3.72 3.72
CA GLY A 35 -11.84 4.16 2.97
C GLY A 35 -12.13 5.12 1.80
N GLN A 36 -12.40 6.39 2.09
CA GLN A 36 -12.84 7.36 1.08
C GLN A 36 -11.70 8.13 0.38
N TYR A 37 -10.58 8.35 1.06
CA TYR A 37 -9.53 9.28 0.59
C TYR A 37 -8.33 8.61 -0.09
N GLY A 38 -8.21 7.29 -0.04
CA GLY A 38 -7.08 6.56 -0.63
C GLY A 38 -5.73 6.82 0.05
N ASN A 39 -5.69 7.47 1.22
CA ASN A 39 -4.43 7.88 1.88
C ASN A 39 -4.15 7.16 3.21
N GLY A 40 -5.13 6.47 3.80
CA GLY A 40 -5.05 5.93 5.16
C GLY A 40 -3.89 4.97 5.39
N LEU A 41 -3.64 4.04 4.46
CA LEU A 41 -2.53 3.10 4.59
C LEU A 41 -1.18 3.83 4.56
N LYS A 42 -0.98 4.74 3.59
CA LYS A 42 0.27 5.47 3.42
C LYS A 42 0.58 6.35 4.64
N SER A 43 -0.38 7.18 5.06
CA SER A 43 -0.20 8.08 6.20
C SER A 43 -0.05 7.30 7.51
N GLY A 44 -0.87 6.26 7.73
CA GLY A 44 -0.82 5.44 8.93
C GLY A 44 0.48 4.64 9.03
N ALA A 45 0.85 3.91 7.97
CA ALA A 45 2.07 3.10 7.96
C ALA A 45 3.32 3.95 8.12
N MET A 46 3.43 5.07 7.40
CA MET A 46 4.60 5.97 7.49
C MET A 46 4.65 6.79 8.79
N ARG A 47 3.52 6.91 9.51
CA ARG A 47 3.49 7.51 10.85
C ARG A 47 4.02 6.57 11.93
N ILE A 48 3.75 5.27 11.79
CA ILE A 48 4.11 4.23 12.76
C ILE A 48 5.54 3.72 12.53
N ALA A 49 5.94 3.52 11.26
CA ALA A 49 7.19 2.89 10.91
C ALA A 49 7.95 3.64 9.79
N LYS A 50 9.26 3.39 9.72
CA LYS A 50 10.11 3.92 8.64
C LYS A 50 9.89 3.19 7.31
N ASP A 51 9.66 1.89 7.39
CA ASP A 51 9.47 0.98 6.27
C ASP A 51 8.18 0.17 6.46
N PHE A 52 7.51 -0.14 5.36
CA PHE A 52 6.27 -0.91 5.31
C PHE A 52 6.34 -1.93 4.17
N ILE A 53 6.01 -3.18 4.47
CA ILE A 53 5.89 -4.25 3.48
C ILE A 53 4.51 -4.87 3.57
N MET A 54 3.89 -5.10 2.42
CA MET A 54 2.58 -5.70 2.30
C MET A 54 2.66 -6.94 1.43
N PHE A 55 2.06 -8.01 1.91
CA PHE A 55 1.80 -9.22 1.13
C PHE A 55 0.30 -9.35 0.96
N THR A 56 -0.13 -9.69 -0.25
CA THR A 56 -1.54 -9.87 -0.54
C THR A 56 -1.72 -10.99 -1.56
N LYS A 57 -2.85 -11.70 -1.45
CA LYS A 57 -3.19 -12.83 -2.31
C LYS A 57 -4.60 -12.64 -2.87
N LYS A 58 -4.74 -12.72 -4.19
CA LYS A 58 -6.04 -12.75 -4.87
C LYS A 58 -5.98 -13.68 -6.05
N ASP A 59 -6.98 -14.55 -6.21
CA ASP A 59 -7.09 -15.51 -7.31
C ASP A 59 -5.81 -16.36 -7.53
N GLY A 60 -5.16 -16.75 -6.44
CA GLY A 60 -3.92 -17.55 -6.46
C GLY A 60 -2.63 -16.75 -6.74
N LEU A 61 -2.73 -15.48 -7.13
CA LEU A 61 -1.58 -14.61 -7.34
C LEU A 61 -1.15 -13.94 -6.04
N LEU A 62 0.16 -13.95 -5.79
CA LEU A 62 0.78 -13.27 -4.66
C LEU A 62 1.43 -11.98 -5.13
N THR A 63 1.09 -10.87 -4.49
CA THR A 63 1.72 -9.56 -4.75
C THR A 63 2.41 -9.08 -3.49
N CYS A 64 3.63 -8.54 -3.67
CA CYS A 64 4.39 -7.88 -2.62
C CYS A 64 4.56 -6.40 -2.98
N LEU A 65 4.39 -5.52 -1.99
CA LEU A 65 4.59 -4.09 -2.12
C LEU A 65 5.47 -3.60 -0.97
N LEU A 66 6.50 -2.82 -1.31
CA LEU A 66 7.45 -2.25 -0.36
C LEU A 66 7.44 -0.73 -0.44
N LEU A 67 7.21 -0.07 0.69
CA LEU A 67 7.42 1.35 0.89
C LEU A 67 8.56 1.52 1.89
N SER A 68 9.78 1.77 1.41
CA SER A 68 10.96 1.87 2.27
C SER A 68 11.63 3.23 2.19
N ARG A 69 11.51 4.03 3.25
CA ARG A 69 12.32 5.26 3.39
C ARG A 69 13.78 4.93 3.65
N THR A 70 14.07 3.82 4.32
CA THR A 70 15.45 3.35 4.52
C THR A 70 16.16 3.15 3.19
N PHE A 71 15.50 2.51 2.23
CA PHE A 71 16.04 2.36 0.87
C PHE A 71 16.24 3.71 0.18
N HIS A 72 15.26 4.61 0.26
CA HIS A 72 15.37 5.93 -0.38
C HIS A 72 16.52 6.76 0.21
N GLU A 73 16.66 6.79 1.54
CA GLU A 73 17.72 7.53 2.22
C GLU A 73 19.11 6.93 1.92
N MET A 74 19.22 5.60 1.90
CA MET A 74 20.48 4.90 1.61
C MET A 74 21.05 5.26 0.23
N TYR A 75 20.17 5.42 -0.77
CA TYR A 75 20.55 5.74 -2.15
C TYR A 75 20.27 7.19 -2.54
N ALA A 76 19.97 8.06 -1.58
CA ALA A 76 19.65 9.48 -1.78
C ALA A 76 18.58 9.73 -2.87
N LEU A 77 17.58 8.86 -2.93
CA LEU A 77 16.46 8.95 -3.88
C LEU A 77 15.52 10.08 -3.47
N LYS A 78 15.24 10.99 -4.41
CA LYS A 78 14.34 12.14 -4.20
C LYS A 78 12.90 11.86 -4.61
N GLU A 79 12.70 10.87 -5.47
CA GLU A 79 11.39 10.49 -5.99
C GLU A 79 10.97 9.13 -5.44
N VAL A 80 9.66 8.94 -5.29
CA VAL A 80 9.09 7.63 -4.96
C VAL A 80 9.16 6.77 -6.21
N ILE A 81 9.95 5.70 -6.17
CA ILE A 81 10.09 4.79 -7.31
C ILE A 81 8.92 3.81 -7.34
N SER A 82 8.19 3.79 -8.46
CA SER A 82 7.27 2.71 -8.83
C SER A 82 7.85 1.92 -10.00
N SER A 83 8.73 0.96 -9.71
CA SER A 83 9.28 0.04 -10.69
C SER A 83 8.35 -1.16 -10.89
N PHE A 84 8.02 -1.45 -12.16
CA PHE A 84 7.02 -2.42 -12.59
C PHE A 84 7.57 -3.83 -12.71
#